data_AF-A0A7T7KUE4-F1
#
_entry.id   AF-A0A7T7KUE4-F1
#
_cell.length_a   1.000
_cell.length_b   1.000
_cell.length_c   1.000
_cell.angle_alpha   90.00
_cell.angle_beta   90.00
_cell.angle_gamma   90.00
#
_symmetry.space_group_name_H-M   'P 1'
#
loop_
_entity.id
_entity.type
_entity.pdbx_description
1 polymer ?
#
loop_
_entity_poly.entity_id
_entity_poly.type
_entity_poly.pdbx_seq_one_letter_code
_entity_poly.pdbx_strand_id
1 'polypeptide(L)'
;MGRRAAPHLIRKTATATTATTATTATQPPTPAGARRRRAGVTVACATALLTGAALLTAPASAAPQQAAAACGEGSYQAEAVLNGSTWTARRGSSVTYTGTDMRAAMQAAVNSLTAGRTSKERVVVRGSGAIGAGSRVSLPSYTVLDVCGTINVTGSGSGDQAPVYARGARDIEVQHLNLTGTPLYGIFMRNVTNVVLGQIDMRLSRGLGVRIDNRGDTSQWTRNVRIDNVYVSGASSHAVETYGVDGLTIGTVTARNVGESGLLLNQTINATVAKVDADGAGAGTGYAAFRMANRNGRIGSGYPTNVRVGEVVSRGGGRGVFCVSESGGATIDRVTISNTGNNAILIENCYNVNLAAQSGSVTGGGEIRLAARSEFPNNSDITVQNLRVTNSSIRESPCGDNTTFRNNTLVNSTQTIC
;
A
#
# COMPACT_ATOMS: atom_id res chain seq x y z
N MET A 1 -8.27 -8.25 58.42
CA MET A 1 -7.17 -7.36 58.84
C MET A 1 -5.99 -7.66 57.91
N GLY A 2 -5.37 -6.77 57.14
CA GLY A 2 -5.50 -5.34 56.91
C GLY A 2 -4.88 -5.01 55.54
N ARG A 3 -5.32 -3.88 55.00
CA ARG A 3 -4.96 -3.30 53.69
C ARG A 3 -3.47 -2.94 53.58
N ARG A 4 -2.87 -3.12 52.39
CA ARG A 4 -1.73 -2.33 51.86
C ARG A 4 -1.88 -2.27 50.33
N ALA A 5 -2.31 -1.16 49.74
CA ALA A 5 -1.61 0.10 49.45
C ALA A 5 -0.99 0.10 48.04
N ALA A 6 -1.59 0.90 47.16
CA ALA A 6 -1.13 1.21 45.80
C ALA A 6 -0.01 2.26 45.82
N PRO A 7 0.86 2.32 44.80
CA PRO A 7 1.74 3.47 44.60
C PRO A 7 1.14 4.51 43.62
N HIS A 8 1.40 5.75 44.00
CA HIS A 8 0.97 7.03 43.47
C HIS A 8 1.44 7.36 42.04
N LEU A 9 0.56 8.01 41.28
CA LEU A 9 0.89 8.83 40.11
C LEU A 9 1.78 10.02 40.52
N ILE A 10 2.81 10.30 39.71
CA ILE A 10 3.46 11.62 39.62
C ILE A 10 3.15 12.21 38.24
N ARG A 11 2.22 13.17 38.22
CA ARG A 11 2.02 14.11 37.10
C ARG A 11 3.11 15.17 37.16
N LYS A 12 3.90 15.32 36.09
CA LYS A 12 4.71 16.51 35.86
C LYS A 12 3.91 17.48 34.99
N THR A 13 3.52 18.59 35.60
CA THR A 13 3.05 19.83 34.98
C THR A 13 4.23 20.53 34.29
N ALA A 14 4.10 20.83 33.01
CA ALA A 14 5.00 21.72 32.29
C ALA A 14 4.29 23.04 32.05
N THR A 15 4.78 24.08 32.72
CA THR A 15 4.34 25.47 32.64
C THR A 15 4.82 26.07 31.32
N ALA A 16 3.89 26.57 30.50
CA ALA A 16 4.19 27.33 29.30
C ALA A 16 4.41 28.80 29.67
N THR A 17 5.60 29.33 29.38
CA THR A 17 5.91 30.75 29.47
C THR A 17 5.84 31.37 28.08
N THR A 18 4.86 32.25 27.91
CA THR A 18 4.69 33.19 26.78
C THR A 18 5.82 34.21 26.76
N ALA A 19 6.51 34.34 25.61
CA ALA A 19 7.31 35.51 25.27
C ALA A 19 6.83 36.05 23.91
N THR A 20 6.14 37.17 23.98
CA THR A 20 5.65 37.97 22.87
C THR A 20 6.79 38.84 22.37
N THR A 21 7.19 38.72 21.10
CA THR A 21 8.01 39.73 20.43
C THR A 21 7.35 40.08 19.11
N ALA A 22 6.85 41.31 19.05
CA ALA A 22 6.29 41.92 17.87
C ALA A 22 7.43 42.28 16.91
N THR A 23 7.34 41.84 15.65
CA THR A 23 8.20 42.31 14.58
C THR A 23 7.34 42.86 13.47
N THR A 24 7.55 44.14 13.22
CA THR A 24 6.84 45.03 12.34
C THR A 24 6.94 44.59 10.88
N ALA A 25 5.80 44.62 10.19
CA ALA A 25 5.68 44.35 8.77
C ALA A 25 6.38 45.42 7.92
N THR A 26 7.14 44.99 6.92
CA THR A 26 7.59 45.85 5.82
C THR A 26 7.27 45.17 4.49
N GLN A 27 6.32 45.74 3.75
CA GLN A 27 5.91 45.33 2.40
C GLN A 27 7.02 45.64 1.39
N PRO A 28 7.29 44.76 0.40
CA PRO A 28 7.96 45.13 -0.83
C PRO A 28 6.95 45.60 -1.91
N PRO A 29 7.38 46.47 -2.85
CA PRO A 29 6.51 47.25 -3.72
C PRO A 29 5.97 46.46 -4.92
N THR A 30 4.77 46.85 -5.34
CA THR A 30 4.10 46.47 -6.60
C THR A 30 4.75 47.14 -7.81
N PRO A 31 4.95 46.44 -8.94
CA PRO A 31 5.14 47.08 -10.23
C PRO A 31 3.80 47.27 -10.95
N ALA A 32 3.56 48.51 -11.36
CA ALA A 32 2.45 48.92 -12.20
C ALA A 32 2.64 48.52 -13.67
N GLY A 33 1.52 48.14 -14.30
CA GLY A 33 1.11 48.69 -15.59
C GLY A 33 1.77 48.17 -16.87
N ALA A 34 1.07 47.32 -17.61
CA ALA A 34 1.05 47.38 -19.07
C ALA A 34 -0.32 46.98 -19.62
N ARG A 35 -1.13 48.00 -19.97
CA ARG A 35 -2.28 47.91 -20.87
C ARG A 35 -1.78 47.75 -22.31
N ARG A 36 -2.41 46.84 -23.07
CA ARG A 36 -2.67 46.85 -24.54
C ARG A 36 -3.17 45.44 -24.89
N ARG A 37 -4.14 45.16 -25.75
CA ARG A 37 -5.16 45.89 -26.53
C ARG A 37 -6.13 44.80 -27.00
N ARG A 38 -7.43 45.11 -27.07
CA ARG A 38 -8.46 44.24 -27.68
C ARG A 38 -8.24 44.10 -29.20
N ALA A 39 -8.40 42.88 -29.70
CA ALA A 39 -8.97 42.52 -31.01
C ALA A 39 -9.34 41.02 -30.90
N GLY A 40 -10.57 40.54 -31.06
CA GLY A 40 -11.62 41.01 -31.96
C GLY A 40 -11.48 40.30 -33.30
N VAL A 41 -11.72 38.98 -33.35
CA VAL A 41 -12.06 38.27 -34.59
C VAL A 41 -13.18 37.28 -34.29
N THR A 42 -14.34 37.61 -34.84
CA THR A 42 -15.51 36.76 -35.04
C THR A 42 -15.41 36.02 -36.38
N VAL A 43 -16.27 35.01 -36.52
CA VAL A 43 -16.73 34.32 -37.75
C VAL A 43 -15.93 33.06 -38.13
N ALA A 44 -16.53 31.89 -37.89
CA ALA A 44 -17.29 31.18 -38.94
C ALA A 44 -17.96 29.91 -38.36
N CYS A 45 -19.29 29.89 -38.40
CA CYS A 45 -20.09 28.68 -38.24
C CYS A 45 -19.84 27.74 -39.43
N ALA A 46 -19.38 26.53 -39.17
CA ALA A 46 -19.48 25.41 -40.09
C ALA A 46 -20.40 24.36 -39.45
N THR A 47 -21.66 24.36 -39.85
CA THR A 47 -22.59 23.26 -39.65
C THR A 47 -22.15 22.09 -40.52
N ALA A 48 -21.51 21.10 -39.93
CA ALA A 48 -21.30 19.79 -40.53
C ALA A 48 -22.31 18.80 -39.91
N LEU A 49 -23.35 18.48 -40.67
CA LEU A 49 -24.16 17.28 -40.48
C LEU A 49 -23.25 16.06 -40.66
N LEU A 50 -22.95 15.34 -39.59
CA LEU A 50 -22.33 14.02 -39.64
C LEU A 50 -23.18 13.06 -38.81
N THR A 51 -23.84 12.21 -39.59
CA THR A 51 -24.54 10.97 -39.26
C THR A 51 -23.89 10.19 -38.12
N GLY A 52 -24.73 9.70 -37.21
CA GLY A 52 -24.34 8.86 -36.09
C GLY A 52 -23.62 7.58 -36.54
N ALA A 53 -22.40 7.41 -36.05
CA ALA A 53 -21.74 6.12 -35.95
C ALA A 53 -21.62 5.78 -34.46
N ALA A 54 -22.36 4.78 -34.02
CA ALA A 54 -22.17 4.16 -32.72
C ALA A 54 -20.75 3.59 -32.67
N LEU A 55 -19.84 4.30 -31.98
CA LEU A 55 -18.53 3.78 -31.65
C LEU A 55 -18.74 2.71 -30.57
N LEU A 56 -18.80 1.46 -31.02
CA LEU A 56 -18.53 0.29 -30.18
C LEU A 56 -17.12 0.48 -29.62
N THR A 57 -17.02 0.93 -28.37
CA THR A 57 -15.77 0.92 -27.60
C THR A 57 -15.37 -0.54 -27.42
N ALA A 58 -14.45 -1.01 -28.27
CA ALA A 58 -13.81 -2.30 -28.10
C ALA A 58 -13.15 -2.34 -26.70
N PRO A 59 -13.26 -3.46 -25.97
CA PRO A 59 -12.56 -3.60 -24.70
C PRO A 59 -11.06 -3.46 -24.95
N ALA A 60 -10.41 -2.60 -24.16
CA ALA A 60 -8.96 -2.44 -24.19
C ALA A 60 -8.32 -3.83 -24.01
N SER A 61 -7.71 -4.34 -25.07
CA SER A 61 -6.97 -5.59 -25.03
C SER A 61 -5.84 -5.41 -24.01
N ALA A 62 -5.83 -6.24 -22.97
CA ALA A 62 -4.76 -6.26 -21.99
C ALA A 62 -3.43 -6.44 -22.74
N ALA A 63 -2.52 -5.47 -22.61
CA ALA A 63 -1.19 -5.59 -23.17
C ALA A 63 -0.57 -6.91 -22.69
N PRO A 64 0.09 -7.69 -23.57
CA PRO A 64 0.73 -8.93 -23.16
C PRO A 64 1.70 -8.63 -22.01
N GLN A 65 1.45 -9.26 -20.87
CA GLN A 65 2.30 -9.17 -19.69
C GLN A 65 3.63 -9.83 -20.06
N GLN A 66 4.61 -9.01 -20.44
CA GLN A 66 5.96 -9.47 -20.75
C GLN A 66 6.43 -10.34 -19.58
N ALA A 67 6.76 -11.60 -19.84
CA ALA A 67 7.24 -12.51 -18.81
C ALA A 67 8.40 -11.81 -18.09
N ALA A 68 8.35 -11.74 -16.75
CA ALA A 68 9.44 -11.17 -15.98
C ALA A 68 10.72 -11.93 -16.35
N ALA A 69 11.79 -11.20 -16.68
CA ALA A 69 13.09 -11.81 -16.96
C ALA A 69 13.50 -12.71 -15.80
N ALA A 70 14.20 -13.83 -16.05
CA ALA A 70 14.60 -14.67 -14.94
C ALA A 70 15.61 -13.94 -14.05
N CYS A 71 15.63 -14.28 -12.77
CA CYS A 71 16.50 -13.58 -11.82
C CYS A 71 17.96 -13.66 -12.25
N GLY A 72 18.63 -12.49 -12.23
CA GLY A 72 20.04 -12.37 -12.54
C GLY A 72 20.38 -12.44 -14.04
N GLU A 73 19.38 -12.54 -14.93
CA GLU A 73 19.58 -12.35 -16.38
C GLU A 73 19.80 -10.87 -16.72
N GLY A 74 20.35 -10.59 -17.90
CA GLY A 74 20.63 -9.23 -18.35
C GLY A 74 21.87 -8.59 -17.70
N SER A 75 22.15 -7.33 -18.06
CA SER A 75 23.33 -6.62 -17.56
C SER A 75 23.21 -6.25 -16.08
N TYR A 76 24.33 -6.27 -15.37
CA TYR A 76 24.47 -5.79 -14.01
C TYR A 76 25.86 -5.21 -13.78
N GLN A 77 26.00 -4.34 -12.79
CA GLN A 77 27.26 -3.65 -12.49
C GLN A 77 28.00 -4.31 -11.33
N ALA A 78 27.25 -4.86 -10.37
CA ALA A 78 27.80 -5.55 -9.22
C ALA A 78 27.03 -6.84 -8.91
N GLU A 79 27.69 -7.75 -8.21
CA GLU A 79 27.07 -8.97 -7.72
C GLU A 79 27.61 -9.38 -6.36
N ALA A 80 26.84 -10.20 -5.65
CA ALA A 80 27.29 -10.95 -4.48
C ALA A 80 26.98 -12.42 -4.72
N VAL A 81 28.01 -13.27 -4.73
CA VAL A 81 27.87 -14.69 -5.07
C VAL A 81 28.35 -15.55 -3.91
N LEU A 82 27.55 -16.54 -3.52
CA LEU A 82 27.92 -17.56 -2.55
C LEU A 82 28.56 -18.77 -3.24
N ASN A 83 29.78 -19.14 -2.84
CA ASN A 83 30.44 -20.39 -3.21
C ASN A 83 30.83 -21.15 -1.94
N GLY A 84 30.24 -22.33 -1.72
CA GLY A 84 30.34 -23.03 -0.45
C GLY A 84 29.79 -22.16 0.69
N SER A 85 30.63 -21.82 1.66
CA SER A 85 30.29 -20.92 2.78
C SER A 85 30.76 -19.47 2.58
N THR A 86 31.42 -19.17 1.46
CA THR A 86 32.06 -17.87 1.22
C THR A 86 31.26 -17.04 0.23
N TRP A 87 30.75 -15.91 0.70
CA TRP A 87 30.26 -14.83 -0.12
C TRP A 87 31.41 -14.04 -0.71
N THR A 88 31.36 -13.77 -2.00
CA THR A 88 32.23 -12.81 -2.67
C THR A 88 31.39 -11.75 -3.38
N ALA A 89 31.58 -10.48 -3.02
CA ALA A 89 30.98 -9.35 -3.73
C ALA A 89 31.97 -8.78 -4.74
N ARG A 90 31.49 -8.43 -5.93
CA ARG A 90 32.29 -7.88 -7.02
C ARG A 90 31.60 -6.73 -7.73
N ARG A 91 32.40 -5.84 -8.30
CA ARG A 91 32.01 -4.90 -9.37
C ARG A 91 32.85 -5.20 -10.60
N GLY A 92 32.26 -5.77 -11.63
CA GLY A 92 33.03 -6.38 -12.72
C GLY A 92 34.03 -7.40 -12.17
N SER A 93 35.32 -7.24 -12.47
CA SER A 93 36.39 -8.11 -11.98
C SER A 93 36.92 -7.76 -10.59
N SER A 94 36.58 -6.58 -10.04
CA SER A 94 37.11 -6.11 -8.75
C SER A 94 36.32 -6.70 -7.58
N VAL A 95 37.00 -7.40 -6.68
CA VAL A 95 36.42 -7.91 -5.43
C VAL A 95 36.29 -6.78 -4.41
N THR A 96 35.09 -6.61 -3.85
CA THR A 96 34.79 -5.59 -2.82
C THR A 96 34.53 -6.20 -1.44
N TYR A 97 34.26 -7.50 -1.39
CA TYR A 97 34.11 -8.24 -0.13
C TYR A 97 34.34 -9.73 -0.35
N THR A 98 34.97 -10.38 0.63
CA THR A 98 35.02 -11.84 0.77
C THR A 98 34.78 -12.17 2.24
N GLY A 99 33.84 -13.07 2.53
CA GLY A 99 33.54 -13.48 3.90
C GLY A 99 32.31 -14.38 4.00
N THR A 100 31.80 -14.59 5.20
CA THR A 100 30.67 -15.51 5.44
C THR A 100 29.32 -14.81 5.65
N ASP A 101 29.32 -13.49 5.86
CA ASP A 101 28.12 -12.69 6.11
C ASP A 101 27.44 -12.22 4.81
N MET A 102 26.20 -12.68 4.58
CA MET A 102 25.39 -12.32 3.40
C MET A 102 25.06 -10.82 3.35
N ARG A 103 24.65 -10.23 4.48
CA ARG A 103 24.28 -8.82 4.58
C ARG A 103 25.49 -7.92 4.24
N ALA A 104 26.70 -8.28 4.68
CA ALA A 104 27.93 -7.59 4.35
C ALA A 104 28.23 -7.68 2.86
N ALA A 105 28.10 -8.86 2.26
CA ALA A 105 28.32 -9.06 0.83
C ALA A 105 27.34 -8.24 -0.02
N MET A 106 26.05 -8.29 0.33
CA MET A 106 25.01 -7.49 -0.34
C MET A 106 25.29 -6.00 -0.22
N GLN A 107 25.58 -5.51 1.00
CA GLN A 107 25.86 -4.09 1.21
C GLN A 107 27.16 -3.67 0.50
N ALA A 108 28.19 -4.52 0.44
CA ALA A 108 29.43 -4.23 -0.28
C ALA A 108 29.20 -4.15 -1.79
N ALA A 109 28.37 -5.03 -2.36
CA ALA A 109 27.97 -4.94 -3.76
C ALA A 109 27.20 -3.64 -4.05
N VAL A 110 26.23 -3.28 -3.20
CA VAL A 110 25.48 -2.02 -3.31
C VAL A 110 26.39 -0.79 -3.17
N ASN A 111 27.32 -0.80 -2.20
CA ASN A 111 28.26 0.30 -1.96
C ASN A 111 29.30 0.46 -3.08
N SER A 112 29.55 -0.59 -3.86
CA SER A 112 30.47 -0.54 -5.01
C SER A 112 29.89 0.22 -6.21
N LEU A 113 28.57 0.38 -6.26
CA LEU A 113 27.91 1.12 -7.32
C LEU A 113 28.38 2.58 -7.36
N THR A 114 28.32 3.21 -8.53
CA THR A 114 28.85 4.56 -8.77
C THR A 114 28.21 5.58 -7.83
N ALA A 115 29.01 6.31 -7.06
CA ALA A 115 28.53 7.35 -6.16
C ALA A 115 27.92 8.53 -6.94
N GLY A 116 26.82 9.10 -6.43
CA GLY A 116 26.17 10.25 -7.06
C GLY A 116 25.50 9.97 -8.41
N ARG A 117 25.34 8.70 -8.79
CA ARG A 117 24.72 8.29 -10.06
C ARG A 117 23.33 8.88 -10.25
N THR A 118 22.99 9.19 -11.50
CA THR A 118 21.67 9.68 -11.94
C THR A 118 20.95 8.71 -12.87
N SER A 119 21.53 7.53 -13.07
CA SER A 119 20.98 6.41 -13.83
C SER A 119 21.06 5.14 -12.99
N LYS A 120 20.09 4.24 -13.16
CA LYS A 120 20.02 2.98 -12.43
C LYS A 120 21.25 2.11 -12.69
N GLU A 121 21.83 1.58 -11.62
CA GLU A 121 22.79 0.48 -11.66
C GLU A 121 22.23 -0.71 -10.87
N ARG A 122 22.56 -1.92 -11.33
CA ARG A 122 21.98 -3.18 -10.88
C ARG A 122 22.97 -4.05 -10.11
N VAL A 123 22.48 -4.60 -9.00
CA VAL A 123 23.13 -5.60 -8.16
C VAL A 123 22.40 -6.93 -8.27
N VAL A 124 23.14 -8.01 -8.53
CA VAL A 124 22.59 -9.37 -8.50
C VAL A 124 23.14 -10.15 -7.31
N VAL A 125 22.27 -10.77 -6.51
CA VAL A 125 22.67 -11.60 -5.37
C VAL A 125 22.39 -13.06 -5.69
N ARG A 126 23.43 -13.89 -5.77
CA ARG A 126 23.37 -15.30 -6.16
C ARG A 126 23.72 -16.19 -4.97
N GLY A 127 22.70 -16.75 -4.34
CA GLY A 127 22.85 -17.64 -3.20
C GLY A 127 21.85 -17.34 -2.08
N SER A 128 21.71 -18.29 -1.17
CA SER A 128 20.83 -18.17 -0.01
C SER A 128 21.67 -18.01 1.27
N GLY A 129 21.18 -17.23 2.22
CA GLY A 129 21.91 -16.95 3.46
C GLY A 129 21.03 -16.31 4.52
N ALA A 130 21.63 -16.01 5.66
CA ALA A 130 20.93 -15.40 6.78
C ALA A 130 21.25 -13.91 6.93
N ILE A 131 20.24 -13.14 7.34
CA ILE A 131 20.39 -11.73 7.75
C ILE A 131 19.70 -11.57 9.10
N GLY A 132 20.33 -10.89 10.06
CA GLY A 132 19.71 -10.62 11.36
C GLY A 132 18.55 -9.63 11.25
N ALA A 133 17.44 -9.87 11.94
CA ALA A 133 16.27 -8.99 11.98
C ALA A 133 16.58 -7.58 12.53
N GLY A 134 17.66 -7.43 13.30
CA GLY A 134 18.20 -6.15 13.76
C GLY A 134 19.12 -5.43 12.77
N SER A 135 19.20 -5.89 11.52
CA SER A 135 20.07 -5.34 10.48
C SER A 135 19.32 -4.99 9.21
N ARG A 136 19.99 -4.28 8.30
CA ARG A 136 19.43 -3.89 7.01
C ARG A 136 20.47 -3.84 5.90
N VAL A 137 20.02 -4.03 4.67
CA VAL A 137 20.75 -3.64 3.45
C VAL A 137 20.10 -2.37 2.92
N SER A 138 20.85 -1.26 2.93
CA SER A 138 20.35 0.05 2.54
C SER A 138 20.61 0.30 1.06
N LEU A 139 19.55 0.58 0.32
CA LEU A 139 19.59 0.90 -1.10
C LEU A 139 19.63 2.43 -1.29
N PRO A 140 20.73 2.99 -1.81
CA PRO A 140 20.77 4.39 -2.21
C PRO A 140 20.00 4.58 -3.52
N SER A 141 19.70 5.83 -3.89
CA SER A 141 18.98 6.14 -5.14
C SER A 141 19.60 5.46 -6.37
N TYR A 142 18.77 5.18 -7.37
CA TYR A 142 19.17 4.55 -8.64
C TYR A 142 19.78 3.16 -8.45
N THR A 143 19.19 2.35 -7.57
CA THR A 143 19.62 0.98 -7.32
C THR A 143 18.55 0.01 -7.79
N VAL A 144 18.94 -0.92 -8.64
CA VAL A 144 18.18 -2.12 -8.95
C VAL A 144 18.80 -3.27 -8.16
N LEU A 145 17.99 -3.95 -7.35
CA LEU A 145 18.39 -5.12 -6.60
C LEU A 145 17.65 -6.35 -7.14
N ASP A 146 18.38 -7.41 -7.42
CA ASP A 146 17.82 -8.68 -7.87
C ASP A 146 18.38 -9.84 -7.02
N VAL A 147 17.56 -10.46 -6.19
CA VAL A 147 17.98 -11.49 -5.24
C VAL A 147 17.50 -12.86 -5.70
N CYS A 148 18.43 -13.66 -6.22
CA CYS A 148 18.14 -14.95 -6.86
C CYS A 148 18.16 -16.15 -5.92
N GLY A 149 18.54 -15.94 -4.66
CA GLY A 149 18.36 -16.94 -3.61
C GLY A 149 17.35 -16.47 -2.56
N THR A 150 17.41 -17.10 -1.39
CA THR A 150 16.53 -16.82 -0.26
C THR A 150 17.29 -16.15 0.86
N ILE A 151 16.77 -15.02 1.34
CA ILE A 151 17.22 -14.41 2.59
C ILE A 151 16.40 -15.02 3.73
N ASN A 152 17.04 -15.74 4.64
CA ASN A 152 16.43 -16.20 5.88
C ASN A 152 16.68 -15.18 7.00
N VAL A 153 15.63 -14.49 7.45
CA VAL A 153 15.75 -13.46 8.49
C VAL A 153 15.67 -14.08 9.88
N THR A 154 16.69 -13.88 10.70
CA THR A 154 16.83 -14.53 12.01
C THR A 154 16.95 -13.56 13.17
N GLY A 155 16.58 -14.00 14.37
CA GLY A 155 16.70 -13.19 15.59
C GLY A 155 15.60 -12.13 15.72
N SER A 156 15.92 -11.04 16.42
CA SER A 156 15.00 -9.95 16.70
C SER A 156 15.66 -8.59 16.41
N GLY A 157 14.85 -7.54 16.32
CA GLY A 157 15.30 -6.18 16.05
C GLY A 157 14.28 -5.15 16.54
N SER A 158 14.61 -3.88 16.35
CA SER A 158 13.65 -2.77 16.52
C SER A 158 13.96 -1.62 15.55
N GLY A 159 13.00 -0.72 15.39
CA GLY A 159 13.13 0.46 14.54
C GLY A 159 13.12 0.14 13.04
N ASP A 160 13.86 0.93 12.27
CA ASP A 160 13.85 0.88 10.81
C ASP A 160 14.79 -0.20 10.25
N GLN A 161 14.51 -1.48 10.51
CA GLN A 161 15.32 -2.61 10.03
C GLN A 161 14.52 -3.50 9.07
N ALA A 162 15.13 -3.81 7.93
CA ALA A 162 14.60 -4.70 6.91
C ALA A 162 15.76 -5.21 6.05
N PRO A 163 15.76 -6.48 5.62
CA PRO A 163 16.78 -7.00 4.71
C PRO A 163 16.81 -6.25 3.37
N VAL A 164 15.74 -5.55 3.01
CA VAL A 164 15.70 -4.58 1.91
C VAL A 164 15.13 -3.26 2.42
N TYR A 165 15.99 -2.24 2.51
CA TYR A 165 15.66 -0.96 3.11
C TYR A 165 16.00 0.23 2.21
N ALA A 166 15.14 1.25 2.18
CA ALA A 166 15.46 2.53 1.56
C ALA A 166 14.81 3.69 2.33
N ARG A 167 15.51 4.82 2.44
CA ARG A 167 14.96 6.05 3.05
C ARG A 167 15.42 7.29 2.30
N GLY A 168 14.49 8.18 1.95
CA GLY A 168 14.81 9.42 1.24
C GLY A 168 15.44 9.20 -0.13
N ALA A 169 15.20 8.04 -0.74
CA ALA A 169 15.83 7.60 -1.98
C ALA A 169 14.84 7.60 -3.15
N ARG A 170 15.37 7.63 -4.37
CA ARG A 170 14.55 7.57 -5.58
C ARG A 170 15.05 6.56 -6.60
N ASP A 171 14.16 6.17 -7.52
CA ASP A 171 14.49 5.32 -8.66
C ASP A 171 15.06 3.96 -8.22
N ILE A 172 14.36 3.31 -7.29
CA ILE A 172 14.71 2.00 -6.73
C ILE A 172 13.90 0.91 -7.41
N GLU A 173 14.53 -0.21 -7.74
CA GLU A 173 13.82 -1.42 -8.14
C GLU A 173 14.27 -2.62 -7.32
N VAL A 174 13.33 -3.47 -6.94
CA VAL A 174 13.58 -4.80 -6.37
C VAL A 174 12.92 -5.80 -7.30
N GLN A 175 13.69 -6.46 -8.15
CA GLN A 175 13.17 -7.26 -9.26
C GLN A 175 12.67 -8.63 -8.78
N HIS A 176 13.53 -9.38 -8.06
CA HIS A 176 13.15 -10.61 -7.38
C HIS A 176 13.61 -10.58 -5.92
N LEU A 177 12.77 -11.13 -5.05
CA LEU A 177 13.12 -11.32 -3.64
C LEU A 177 12.38 -12.52 -3.06
N ASN A 178 13.14 -13.47 -2.52
CA ASN A 178 12.61 -14.53 -1.67
C ASN A 178 13.04 -14.30 -0.21
N LEU A 179 12.08 -14.32 0.71
CA LEU A 179 12.32 -14.11 2.14
C LEU A 179 11.66 -15.19 3.00
N THR A 180 12.36 -15.64 4.04
CA THR A 180 11.82 -16.48 5.11
C THR A 180 12.15 -15.92 6.49
N GLY A 181 11.55 -16.49 7.53
CA GLY A 181 11.92 -16.22 8.93
C GLY A 181 11.12 -15.07 9.57
N THR A 182 11.78 -14.30 10.44
CA THR A 182 11.13 -13.35 11.37
C THR A 182 11.61 -11.91 11.20
N PRO A 183 11.41 -11.28 10.02
CA PRO A 183 11.75 -9.87 9.87
C PRO A 183 10.88 -8.97 10.75
N LEU A 184 11.31 -7.74 11.01
CA LEU A 184 10.39 -6.67 11.41
C LEU A 184 9.52 -6.27 10.21
N TYR A 185 10.20 -5.95 9.11
CA TYR A 185 9.66 -5.70 7.79
C TYR A 185 10.49 -6.51 6.79
N GLY A 186 9.84 -7.24 5.88
CA GLY A 186 10.56 -7.90 4.78
C GLY A 186 11.16 -6.89 3.82
N ILE A 187 10.36 -5.91 3.39
CA ILE A 187 10.79 -4.70 2.70
C ILE A 187 10.33 -3.49 3.48
N PHE A 188 11.21 -2.50 3.65
CA PHE A 188 10.83 -1.22 4.24
C PHE A 188 11.38 -0.04 3.45
N MET A 189 10.47 0.77 2.88
CA MET A 189 10.83 1.97 2.15
C MET A 189 10.12 3.19 2.72
N ARG A 190 10.88 4.26 3.02
CA ARG A 190 10.36 5.46 3.70
C ARG A 190 10.72 6.73 2.95
N ASN A 191 9.74 7.59 2.69
CA ASN A 191 9.91 8.86 1.98
C ASN A 191 10.65 8.67 0.64
N VAL A 192 10.21 7.70 -0.17
CA VAL A 192 10.84 7.32 -1.44
C VAL A 192 10.06 7.84 -2.65
N THR A 193 10.68 7.86 -3.83
CA THR A 193 10.02 8.24 -5.09
C THR A 193 10.43 7.31 -6.23
N ASN A 194 9.52 6.91 -7.11
CA ASN A 194 9.80 6.02 -8.24
C ASN A 194 10.35 4.65 -7.77
N VAL A 195 9.47 3.84 -7.18
CA VAL A 195 9.80 2.49 -6.72
C VAL A 195 9.12 1.45 -7.60
N VAL A 196 9.86 0.39 -7.97
CA VAL A 196 9.29 -0.82 -8.58
C VAL A 196 9.61 -2.03 -7.71
N LEU A 197 8.60 -2.76 -7.27
CA LEU A 197 8.73 -4.10 -6.70
C LEU A 197 8.20 -5.10 -7.72
N GLY A 198 9.05 -6.00 -8.21
CA GLY A 198 8.72 -7.01 -9.21
C GLY A 198 8.04 -8.23 -8.59
N GLN A 199 8.75 -9.35 -8.57
CA GLN A 199 8.30 -10.62 -8.02
C GLN A 199 8.81 -10.81 -6.60
N ILE A 200 7.92 -10.65 -5.62
CA ILE A 200 8.26 -10.74 -4.20
C ILE A 200 7.53 -11.94 -3.59
N ASP A 201 8.28 -12.86 -3.01
CA ASP A 201 7.76 -14.03 -2.31
C ASP A 201 8.32 -14.07 -0.88
N MET A 202 7.43 -13.98 0.10
CA MET A 202 7.78 -14.02 1.51
C MET A 202 7.02 -15.12 2.23
N ARG A 203 7.74 -16.10 2.77
CA ARG A 203 7.19 -17.16 3.64
C ARG A 203 7.69 -16.92 5.07
N LEU A 204 6.99 -16.03 5.76
CA LEU A 204 7.38 -15.53 7.06
C LEU A 204 6.77 -16.37 8.19
N SER A 205 7.34 -16.25 9.39
CA SER A 205 6.76 -16.78 10.63
C SER A 205 6.39 -15.68 11.62
N ARG A 206 6.86 -14.44 11.41
CA ARG A 206 6.51 -13.22 12.16
C ARG A 206 6.77 -11.99 11.28
N GLY A 207 6.34 -10.82 11.74
CA GLY A 207 6.67 -9.53 11.14
C GLY A 207 5.63 -9.01 10.15
N LEU A 208 6.01 -7.99 9.40
CA LEU A 208 5.26 -7.37 8.32
C LEU A 208 5.96 -7.67 6.99
N GLY A 209 5.22 -7.96 5.91
CA GLY A 209 5.80 -8.20 4.59
C GLY A 209 6.44 -6.95 3.98
N VAL A 210 5.65 -6.09 3.37
CA VAL A 210 6.11 -4.85 2.71
C VAL A 210 5.51 -3.63 3.39
N ARG A 211 6.36 -2.73 3.88
CA ARG A 211 5.97 -1.41 4.40
C ARG A 211 6.53 -0.32 3.51
N ILE A 212 5.67 0.55 2.99
CA ILE A 212 6.05 1.73 2.22
C ILE A 212 5.36 2.96 2.81
N ASP A 213 6.10 3.89 3.39
CA ASP A 213 5.48 5.03 4.07
C ASP A 213 6.23 6.35 3.89
N ASN A 214 5.66 7.43 4.43
CA ASN A 214 6.32 8.73 4.53
C ASN A 214 6.49 9.20 5.98
N ARG A 215 6.54 8.27 6.95
CA ARG A 215 6.52 8.61 8.38
C ARG A 215 7.84 9.19 8.89
N GLY A 216 8.86 9.34 8.02
CA GLY A 216 10.07 10.08 8.34
C GLY A 216 9.92 11.60 8.16
N ASP A 217 9.07 12.02 7.21
CA ASP A 217 8.68 13.41 6.95
C ASP A 217 7.31 13.41 6.26
N THR A 218 6.25 13.72 7.01
CA THR A 218 4.88 13.65 6.49
C THR A 218 4.52 14.81 5.57
N SER A 219 5.37 15.84 5.46
CA SER A 219 5.21 16.92 4.47
C SER A 219 5.53 16.45 3.05
N GLN A 220 6.33 15.39 2.93
CA GLN A 220 6.75 14.80 1.66
C GLN A 220 6.06 13.45 1.47
N TRP A 221 5.19 13.35 0.48
CA TRP A 221 4.57 12.08 0.12
C TRP A 221 5.62 11.12 -0.45
N THR A 222 5.50 9.83 -0.12
CA THR A 222 6.11 8.80 -0.95
C THR A 222 5.34 8.74 -2.26
N ARG A 223 6.02 8.71 -3.40
CA ARG A 223 5.38 8.89 -4.71
C ARG A 223 5.76 7.85 -5.75
N ASN A 224 4.82 7.56 -6.65
CA ASN A 224 5.03 6.73 -7.84
C ASN A 224 5.62 5.36 -7.49
N VAL A 225 4.80 4.54 -6.84
CA VAL A 225 5.14 3.18 -6.42
C VAL A 225 4.41 2.19 -7.31
N ARG A 226 5.16 1.26 -7.90
CA ARG A 226 4.63 0.12 -8.63
C ARG A 226 5.01 -1.17 -7.92
N ILE A 227 4.03 -2.04 -7.71
CA ILE A 227 4.21 -3.40 -7.19
C ILE A 227 3.58 -4.33 -8.20
N ASP A 228 4.36 -5.22 -8.80
CA ASP A 228 3.83 -6.20 -9.75
C ASP A 228 3.12 -7.32 -8.98
N ASN A 229 3.87 -8.16 -8.26
CA ASN A 229 3.30 -9.25 -7.47
C ASN A 229 3.99 -9.39 -6.12
N VAL A 230 3.19 -9.49 -5.07
CA VAL A 230 3.66 -9.80 -3.72
C VAL A 230 2.88 -11.01 -3.18
N TYR A 231 3.58 -12.08 -2.87
CA TYR A 231 3.09 -13.20 -2.08
C TYR A 231 3.64 -13.08 -0.66
N VAL A 232 2.77 -13.13 0.35
CA VAL A 232 3.16 -13.18 1.76
C VAL A 232 2.35 -14.23 2.49
N SER A 233 3.04 -15.14 3.19
CA SER A 233 2.41 -16.07 4.13
C SER A 233 3.00 -15.95 5.54
N GLY A 234 2.17 -16.16 6.57
CA GLY A 234 2.63 -16.33 7.95
C GLY A 234 3.21 -15.09 8.64
N ALA A 235 3.07 -13.91 8.03
CA ALA A 235 3.37 -12.64 8.68
C ALA A 235 2.46 -12.45 9.91
N SER A 236 3.00 -11.96 11.02
CA SER A 236 2.19 -11.70 12.23
C SER A 236 1.46 -10.34 12.18
N SER A 237 1.83 -9.48 11.24
CA SER A 237 1.21 -8.17 10.97
C SER A 237 0.64 -8.16 9.54
N HIS A 238 0.75 -7.06 8.80
CA HIS A 238 0.26 -6.92 7.42
C HIS A 238 1.13 -7.66 6.40
N ALA A 239 0.53 -8.07 5.28
CA ALA A 239 1.29 -8.51 4.11
C ALA A 239 1.85 -7.30 3.36
N VAL A 240 1.00 -6.36 2.97
CA VAL A 240 1.42 -5.08 2.38
C VAL A 240 0.71 -3.93 3.08
N GLU A 241 1.49 -2.94 3.51
CA GLU A 241 0.99 -1.69 4.04
C GLU A 241 1.66 -0.49 3.36
N THR A 242 0.81 0.44 2.92
CA THR A 242 1.24 1.77 2.48
C THR A 242 0.78 2.80 3.50
N TYR A 243 1.58 3.83 3.82
CA TYR A 243 1.15 4.92 4.70
C TYR A 243 1.64 6.31 4.27
N GLY A 244 0.78 7.10 3.62
CA GLY A 244 1.14 8.41 3.06
C GLY A 244 1.80 8.29 1.69
N VAL A 245 1.10 7.62 0.77
CA VAL A 245 1.57 7.32 -0.59
C VAL A 245 0.66 7.99 -1.62
N ASP A 246 1.26 8.65 -2.61
CA ASP A 246 0.59 9.30 -3.73
C ASP A 246 1.06 8.69 -5.06
N GLY A 247 0.17 7.99 -5.75
CA GLY A 247 0.51 7.23 -6.94
C GLY A 247 0.99 5.83 -6.58
N LEU A 248 0.07 4.88 -6.58
CA LEU A 248 0.33 3.47 -6.32
C LEU A 248 -0.31 2.61 -7.41
N THR A 249 0.47 1.71 -8.01
CA THR A 249 -0.05 0.65 -8.88
C THR A 249 0.33 -0.70 -8.31
N ILE A 250 -0.65 -1.58 -8.12
CA ILE A 250 -0.45 -2.95 -7.67
C ILE A 250 -1.06 -3.90 -8.69
N GLY A 251 -0.29 -4.90 -9.14
CA GLY A 251 -0.84 -6.07 -9.82
C GLY A 251 -1.59 -6.94 -8.82
N THR A 252 -0.88 -7.85 -8.15
CA THR A 252 -1.51 -8.77 -7.19
C THR A 252 -0.85 -8.75 -5.82
N VAL A 253 -1.66 -8.68 -4.76
CA VAL A 253 -1.27 -9.06 -3.39
C VAL A 253 -1.92 -10.38 -3.04
N THR A 254 -1.09 -11.40 -2.77
CA THR A 254 -1.51 -12.72 -2.34
C THR A 254 -1.13 -12.92 -0.88
N ALA A 255 -2.11 -12.93 0.03
CA ALA A 255 -1.89 -13.03 1.46
C ALA A 255 -2.42 -14.35 2.01
N ARG A 256 -1.61 -15.11 2.77
CA ARG A 256 -2.01 -16.41 3.37
C ARG A 256 -1.69 -16.44 4.86
N ASN A 257 -2.71 -16.61 5.71
CA ASN A 257 -2.52 -16.72 7.17
C ASN A 257 -1.70 -15.55 7.74
N VAL A 258 -2.08 -14.34 7.35
CA VAL A 258 -1.44 -13.08 7.74
C VAL A 258 -2.18 -12.53 8.95
N GLY A 259 -1.47 -12.11 9.99
CA GLY A 259 -2.04 -11.77 11.29
C GLY A 259 -2.96 -10.54 11.28
N GLU A 260 -2.73 -9.60 10.36
CA GLU A 260 -3.56 -8.40 10.20
C GLU A 260 -4.13 -8.31 8.77
N SER A 261 -3.84 -7.24 8.03
CA SER A 261 -4.39 -7.06 6.68
C SER A 261 -3.58 -7.72 5.59
N GLY A 262 -4.26 -8.25 4.57
CA GLY A 262 -3.62 -8.64 3.32
C GLY A 262 -3.02 -7.42 2.62
N LEU A 263 -3.87 -6.43 2.32
CA LEU A 263 -3.47 -5.11 1.87
C LEU A 263 -4.10 -4.03 2.76
N LEU A 264 -3.26 -3.16 3.32
CA LEU A 264 -3.69 -1.94 4.00
C LEU A 264 -3.23 -0.71 3.21
N LEU A 265 -4.22 0.04 2.70
CA LEU A 265 -4.02 1.39 2.17
C LEU A 265 -4.30 2.39 3.28
N ASN A 266 -3.23 2.94 3.84
CA ASN A 266 -3.29 3.90 4.92
C ASN A 266 -2.92 5.29 4.35
N GLN A 267 -3.81 6.27 4.45
CA GLN A 267 -3.60 7.62 3.88
C GLN A 267 -2.98 7.56 2.46
N THR A 268 -3.52 6.73 1.57
CA THR A 268 -3.00 6.54 0.21
C THR A 268 -3.97 7.14 -0.80
N ILE A 269 -3.44 7.80 -1.83
CA ILE A 269 -4.21 8.45 -2.89
C ILE A 269 -3.67 8.05 -4.26
N ASN A 270 -4.51 8.20 -5.29
CA ASN A 270 -4.17 7.86 -6.68
C ASN A 270 -3.66 6.42 -6.81
N ALA A 271 -4.46 5.47 -6.34
CA ALA A 271 -4.10 4.06 -6.28
C ALA A 271 -4.92 3.21 -7.26
N THR A 272 -4.25 2.31 -7.97
CA THR A 272 -4.87 1.25 -8.76
C THR A 272 -4.36 -0.10 -8.27
N VAL A 273 -5.26 -1.01 -7.92
CA VAL A 273 -4.95 -2.36 -7.44
C VAL A 273 -5.70 -3.34 -8.30
N ALA A 274 -5.02 -4.21 -9.05
CA ALA A 274 -5.71 -5.18 -9.89
C ALA A 274 -6.38 -6.27 -9.04
N LYS A 275 -5.65 -6.84 -8.06
CA LYS A 275 -6.18 -7.91 -7.21
C LYS A 275 -5.60 -7.94 -5.80
N VAL A 276 -6.48 -8.17 -4.83
CA VAL A 276 -6.15 -8.66 -3.49
C VAL A 276 -6.74 -10.06 -3.36
N ASP A 277 -5.89 -11.07 -3.16
CA ASP A 277 -6.30 -12.45 -2.93
C ASP A 277 -5.82 -12.90 -1.56
N ALA A 278 -6.73 -12.96 -0.59
CA ALA A 278 -6.42 -13.29 0.78
C ALA A 278 -7.14 -14.56 1.26
N ASP A 279 -6.42 -15.34 2.06
CA ASP A 279 -6.95 -16.50 2.78
C ASP A 279 -6.46 -16.44 4.23
N GLY A 280 -7.40 -16.44 5.17
CA GLY A 280 -7.11 -16.38 6.61
C GLY A 280 -6.55 -15.05 7.12
N ALA A 281 -6.51 -13.99 6.30
CA ALA A 281 -5.97 -12.69 6.71
C ALA A 281 -6.80 -12.05 7.83
N GLY A 282 -6.15 -11.69 8.93
CA GLY A 282 -6.76 -10.97 10.05
C GLY A 282 -7.68 -11.82 10.92
N ALA A 283 -7.59 -13.16 10.84
CA ALA A 283 -8.40 -14.07 11.64
C ALA A 283 -8.33 -13.73 13.13
N GLY A 284 -9.48 -13.63 13.80
CA GLY A 284 -9.55 -13.27 15.22
C GLY A 284 -9.24 -11.80 15.54
N THR A 285 -9.12 -10.92 14.54
CA THR A 285 -8.77 -9.50 14.73
C THR A 285 -9.83 -8.53 14.17
N GLY A 286 -9.55 -7.23 14.30
CA GLY A 286 -10.30 -6.14 13.66
C GLY A 286 -9.94 -5.89 12.19
N TYR A 287 -8.96 -6.60 11.61
CA TYR A 287 -8.42 -6.33 10.27
C TYR A 287 -9.18 -7.05 9.15
N ALA A 288 -8.73 -6.83 7.92
CA ALA A 288 -9.41 -7.28 6.70
C ALA A 288 -8.43 -7.73 5.62
N ALA A 289 -8.87 -8.60 4.71
CA ALA A 289 -8.16 -8.91 3.48
C ALA A 289 -7.74 -7.63 2.74
N PHE A 290 -8.69 -6.70 2.55
CA PHE A 290 -8.42 -5.35 2.04
C PHE A 290 -8.93 -4.29 3.02
N ARG A 291 -8.04 -3.40 3.47
CA ARG A 291 -8.35 -2.33 4.42
C ARG A 291 -7.95 -0.95 3.88
N MET A 292 -8.82 0.03 4.07
CA MET A 292 -8.58 1.45 3.84
C MET A 292 -8.70 2.21 5.16
N ALA A 293 -7.68 3.01 5.52
CA ALA A 293 -7.64 3.70 6.80
C ALA A 293 -7.02 5.11 6.73
N ASN A 294 -7.34 5.91 7.75
CA ASN A 294 -6.76 7.23 8.04
C ASN A 294 -6.76 8.18 6.84
N ARG A 295 -7.96 8.53 6.36
CA ARG A 295 -8.13 9.45 5.23
C ARG A 295 -7.56 8.94 3.91
N ASN A 296 -7.53 7.62 3.74
CA ASN A 296 -7.25 7.02 2.44
C ASN A 296 -8.23 7.57 1.39
N GLY A 297 -7.72 7.90 0.21
CA GLY A 297 -8.48 8.46 -0.91
C GLY A 297 -8.81 9.95 -0.81
N ARG A 298 -8.54 10.62 0.31
CA ARG A 298 -8.85 12.05 0.48
C ARG A 298 -7.89 12.94 -0.33
N ILE A 299 -8.42 13.77 -1.24
CA ILE A 299 -7.67 14.81 -1.96
C ILE A 299 -8.26 16.17 -1.61
N GLY A 300 -7.42 17.07 -1.10
CA GLY A 300 -7.89 18.36 -0.59
C GLY A 300 -8.90 18.14 0.55
N SER A 301 -10.10 18.71 0.42
CA SER A 301 -11.20 18.53 1.37
C SER A 301 -12.16 17.39 1.03
N GLY A 302 -12.03 16.76 -0.14
CA GLY A 302 -13.02 15.81 -0.66
C GLY A 302 -12.46 14.41 -0.93
N TYR A 303 -13.34 13.57 -1.45
CA TYR A 303 -13.07 12.17 -1.79
C TYR A 303 -13.40 11.89 -3.26
N PRO A 304 -12.75 12.55 -4.24
CA PRO A 304 -12.93 12.17 -5.63
C PRO A 304 -12.51 10.71 -5.82
N THR A 305 -13.13 10.00 -6.77
CA THR A 305 -12.75 8.61 -7.06
C THR A 305 -11.32 8.55 -7.59
N ASN A 306 -10.39 8.12 -6.75
CA ASN A 306 -8.96 8.05 -7.02
C ASN A 306 -8.30 6.75 -6.53
N VAL A 307 -9.06 5.88 -5.85
CA VAL A 307 -8.67 4.52 -5.49
C VAL A 307 -9.53 3.55 -6.29
N ARG A 308 -8.91 2.71 -7.13
CA ARG A 308 -9.59 1.72 -7.95
C ARG A 308 -9.05 0.33 -7.63
N VAL A 309 -9.94 -0.59 -7.28
CA VAL A 309 -9.60 -1.97 -6.95
C VAL A 309 -10.39 -2.90 -7.85
N GLY A 310 -9.69 -3.70 -8.67
CA GLY A 310 -10.31 -4.60 -9.62
C GLY A 310 -11.03 -5.78 -8.94
N GLU A 311 -10.34 -6.50 -8.07
CA GLU A 311 -10.93 -7.65 -7.37
C GLU A 311 -10.40 -7.79 -5.94
N VAL A 312 -11.31 -8.01 -5.00
CA VAL A 312 -10.98 -8.50 -3.66
C VAL A 312 -11.54 -9.90 -3.47
N VAL A 313 -10.66 -10.87 -3.24
CA VAL A 313 -11.02 -12.22 -2.85
C VAL A 313 -10.60 -12.45 -1.40
N SER A 314 -11.54 -12.89 -0.57
CA SER A 314 -11.30 -13.21 0.84
C SER A 314 -11.93 -14.55 1.19
N ARG A 315 -11.15 -15.45 1.76
CA ARG A 315 -11.61 -16.73 2.30
C ARG A 315 -11.24 -16.81 3.78
N GLY A 316 -12.22 -17.02 4.65
CA GLY A 316 -11.97 -16.99 6.09
C GLY A 316 -11.49 -15.62 6.57
N GLY A 317 -10.62 -15.61 7.59
CA GLY A 317 -9.96 -14.40 8.07
C GLY A 317 -10.84 -13.52 8.98
N GLY A 318 -10.46 -12.26 9.14
CA GLY A 318 -11.17 -11.27 9.94
C GLY A 318 -12.38 -10.72 9.19
N ARG A 319 -12.13 -9.76 8.30
CA ARG A 319 -13.11 -9.17 7.37
C ARG A 319 -12.63 -9.34 5.93
N GLY A 320 -13.54 -9.23 4.95
CA GLY A 320 -13.15 -9.16 3.55
C GLY A 320 -12.69 -7.76 3.17
N VAL A 321 -13.59 -6.78 3.27
CA VAL A 321 -13.29 -5.36 3.01
C VAL A 321 -13.56 -4.54 4.26
N PHE A 322 -12.66 -3.62 4.61
CA PHE A 322 -12.85 -2.68 5.71
C PHE A 322 -12.43 -1.27 5.34
N CYS A 323 -13.39 -0.36 5.27
CA CYS A 323 -13.16 1.07 5.14
C CYS A 323 -13.38 1.75 6.49
N VAL A 324 -12.42 2.56 6.96
CA VAL A 324 -12.52 3.22 8.27
C VAL A 324 -11.76 4.54 8.37
N SER A 325 -12.07 5.34 9.39
CA SER A 325 -11.31 6.53 9.81
C SER A 325 -11.24 7.56 8.69
N GLU A 326 -12.42 8.01 8.28
CA GLU A 326 -12.61 9.03 7.26
C GLU A 326 -11.99 8.65 5.91
N SER A 327 -12.08 7.37 5.51
CA SER A 327 -11.51 6.91 4.23
C SER A 327 -12.56 6.90 3.11
N GLY A 328 -12.12 6.86 1.85
CA GLY A 328 -13.09 7.00 0.77
C GLY A 328 -12.48 7.09 -0.63
N GLY A 329 -13.23 7.70 -1.55
CA GLY A 329 -12.79 7.95 -2.93
C GLY A 329 -12.49 6.67 -3.69
N ALA A 330 -13.21 5.59 -3.35
CA ALA A 330 -12.83 4.24 -3.70
C ALA A 330 -13.90 3.55 -4.54
N THR A 331 -13.49 2.88 -5.62
CA THR A 331 -14.32 1.93 -6.35
C THR A 331 -13.70 0.55 -6.28
N ILE A 332 -14.49 -0.44 -5.85
CA ILE A 332 -14.14 -1.85 -5.88
C ILE A 332 -15.03 -2.53 -6.90
N ASP A 333 -14.45 -2.99 -8.01
CA ASP A 333 -15.21 -3.54 -9.13
C ASP A 333 -15.83 -4.88 -8.77
N ARG A 334 -15.02 -5.80 -8.22
CA ARG A 334 -15.45 -7.16 -7.90
C ARG A 334 -15.08 -7.59 -6.49
N VAL A 335 -15.98 -8.31 -5.83
CA VAL A 335 -15.71 -8.96 -4.55
C VAL A 335 -16.15 -10.42 -4.54
N THR A 336 -15.33 -11.30 -3.99
CA THR A 336 -15.70 -12.68 -3.65
C THR A 336 -15.26 -12.94 -2.22
N ILE A 337 -16.21 -12.90 -1.28
CA ILE A 337 -15.92 -12.98 0.15
C ILE A 337 -16.67 -14.17 0.74
N SER A 338 -15.96 -15.05 1.45
CA SER A 338 -16.55 -16.21 2.08
C SER A 338 -16.06 -16.44 3.50
N ASN A 339 -17.00 -16.78 4.39
CA ASN A 339 -16.74 -17.34 5.72
C ASN A 339 -15.82 -16.48 6.63
N THR A 340 -15.92 -15.15 6.55
CA THR A 340 -15.16 -14.26 7.43
C THR A 340 -15.57 -14.43 8.90
N GLY A 341 -14.62 -14.33 9.83
CA GLY A 341 -14.88 -14.46 11.27
C GLY A 341 -15.53 -13.22 11.89
N ASN A 342 -15.54 -12.09 11.18
CA ASN A 342 -16.22 -10.85 11.54
C ASN A 342 -17.07 -10.36 10.35
N ASN A 343 -17.50 -9.09 10.33
CA ASN A 343 -18.20 -8.47 9.20
C ASN A 343 -17.55 -8.89 7.86
N ALA A 344 -18.33 -9.44 6.92
CA ALA A 344 -17.80 -9.72 5.60
C ALA A 344 -17.27 -8.43 4.95
N ILE A 345 -18.03 -7.35 5.12
CA ILE A 345 -17.65 -6.01 4.70
C ILE A 345 -18.06 -5.03 5.80
N LEU A 346 -17.16 -4.12 6.18
CA LEU A 346 -17.46 -3.01 7.07
C LEU A 346 -17.08 -1.69 6.40
N ILE A 347 -18.05 -0.79 6.28
CA ILE A 347 -17.87 0.59 5.86
C ILE A 347 -18.21 1.46 7.06
N GLU A 348 -17.20 2.09 7.67
CA GLU A 348 -17.35 2.83 8.91
C GLU A 348 -16.77 4.25 8.81
N ASN A 349 -17.63 5.27 8.81
CA ASN A 349 -17.25 6.68 8.60
C ASN A 349 -16.43 6.86 7.31
N CYS A 350 -17.00 6.43 6.18
CA CYS A 350 -16.37 6.52 4.87
C CYS A 350 -17.18 7.33 3.86
N TYR A 351 -16.52 7.77 2.80
CA TYR A 351 -17.08 8.76 1.86
C TYR A 351 -16.81 8.39 0.41
N ASN A 352 -17.82 8.51 -0.47
CA ASN A 352 -17.71 8.18 -1.90
C ASN A 352 -17.08 6.79 -2.12
N VAL A 353 -17.75 5.75 -1.62
CA VAL A 353 -17.33 4.35 -1.82
C VAL A 353 -18.34 3.65 -2.70
N ASN A 354 -17.88 3.13 -3.84
CA ASN A 354 -18.66 2.31 -4.75
C ASN A 354 -18.21 0.84 -4.64
N LEU A 355 -19.02 0.03 -3.98
CA LEU A 355 -18.74 -1.37 -3.69
C LEU A 355 -19.42 -2.29 -4.70
N ALA A 356 -18.63 -3.23 -5.24
CA ALA A 356 -19.05 -4.21 -6.25
C ALA A 356 -19.65 -3.55 -7.50
N ALA A 357 -18.92 -2.56 -8.01
CA ALA A 357 -19.35 -1.75 -9.16
C ALA A 357 -19.67 -2.57 -10.42
N GLN A 358 -19.08 -3.77 -10.55
CA GLN A 358 -19.38 -4.72 -11.63
C GLN A 358 -20.16 -5.93 -11.12
N SER A 359 -19.71 -6.58 -10.06
CA SER A 359 -20.37 -7.78 -9.51
C SER A 359 -19.78 -8.17 -8.16
N GLY A 360 -20.50 -8.91 -7.33
CA GLY A 360 -19.85 -9.58 -6.21
C GLY A 360 -20.65 -10.69 -5.57
N SER A 361 -19.98 -11.47 -4.73
CA SER A 361 -20.59 -12.49 -3.88
C SER A 361 -20.08 -12.40 -2.45
N VAL A 362 -21.01 -12.57 -1.52
CA VAL A 362 -20.72 -12.71 -0.09
C VAL A 362 -21.46 -13.94 0.41
N THR A 363 -20.72 -14.94 0.89
CA THR A 363 -21.29 -16.22 1.34
C THR A 363 -20.84 -16.56 2.76
N GLY A 364 -21.79 -16.68 3.68
CA GLY A 364 -21.52 -16.91 5.09
C GLY A 364 -20.74 -15.76 5.75
N GLY A 365 -20.20 -16.03 6.93
CA GLY A 365 -19.47 -15.03 7.72
C GLY A 365 -20.39 -13.96 8.32
N GLY A 366 -19.81 -12.82 8.70
CA GLY A 366 -20.55 -11.69 9.28
C GLY A 366 -21.27 -10.81 8.24
N GLU A 367 -22.08 -9.87 8.74
CA GLU A 367 -22.86 -8.93 7.93
C GLU A 367 -21.99 -8.00 7.05
N ILE A 368 -22.56 -7.56 5.93
CA ILE A 368 -22.16 -6.37 5.17
C ILE A 368 -22.76 -5.17 5.90
N ARG A 369 -21.92 -4.34 6.54
CA ARG A 369 -22.38 -3.27 7.43
C ARG A 369 -21.89 -1.90 7.02
N LEU A 370 -22.82 -0.96 6.95
CA LEU A 370 -22.54 0.48 7.02
C LEU A 370 -22.75 0.93 8.47
N ALA A 371 -21.67 1.35 9.12
CA ALA A 371 -21.62 1.76 10.52
C ALA A 371 -21.03 3.16 10.67
N ALA A 372 -21.12 3.73 11.87
CA ALA A 372 -20.42 4.95 12.21
C ALA A 372 -20.05 4.99 13.69
N ARG A 373 -18.87 5.52 13.96
CA ARG A 373 -18.45 5.98 15.28
C ARG A 373 -18.73 7.47 15.38
N SER A 374 -19.10 7.93 16.58
CA SER A 374 -19.44 9.33 16.86
C SER A 374 -18.24 10.30 16.79
N GLU A 375 -17.02 9.77 16.73
CA GLU A 375 -15.77 10.55 16.58
C GLU A 375 -15.64 11.21 15.20
N PHE A 376 -16.29 10.64 14.18
CA PHE A 376 -16.18 11.10 12.79
C PHE A 376 -17.57 11.38 12.20
N PRO A 377 -17.67 12.21 11.14
CA PRO A 377 -18.90 12.32 10.38
C PRO A 377 -19.36 10.94 9.88
N ASN A 378 -20.67 10.74 9.81
CA ASN A 378 -21.26 9.49 9.35
C ASN A 378 -20.87 9.18 7.89
N ASN A 379 -21.17 7.98 7.40
CA ASN A 379 -20.93 7.63 6.00
C ASN A 379 -21.65 8.59 5.06
N SER A 380 -21.01 8.96 3.95
CA SER A 380 -21.69 9.66 2.85
C SER A 380 -21.36 9.07 1.48
N ASP A 381 -22.31 9.18 0.53
CA ASP A 381 -22.10 8.83 -0.87
C ASP A 381 -21.65 7.37 -1.05
N ILE A 382 -22.34 6.43 -0.41
CA ILE A 382 -22.00 5.01 -0.45
C ILE A 382 -22.94 4.28 -1.40
N THR A 383 -22.38 3.56 -2.38
CA THR A 383 -23.13 2.64 -3.23
C THR A 383 -22.73 1.20 -2.91
N VAL A 384 -23.70 0.37 -2.54
CA VAL A 384 -23.57 -1.09 -2.38
C VAL A 384 -24.43 -1.77 -3.43
N GLN A 385 -23.82 -2.44 -4.40
CA GLN A 385 -24.56 -2.92 -5.57
C GLN A 385 -24.08 -4.26 -6.13
N ASN A 386 -24.93 -4.89 -6.95
CA ASN A 386 -24.61 -6.07 -7.75
C ASN A 386 -24.08 -7.26 -6.93
N LEU A 387 -24.51 -7.37 -5.66
CA LEU A 387 -24.08 -8.45 -4.78
C LEU A 387 -25.08 -9.62 -4.82
N ARG A 388 -24.55 -10.84 -4.89
CA ARG A 388 -25.26 -12.04 -4.44
C ARG A 388 -24.85 -12.34 -3.00
N VAL A 389 -25.76 -12.14 -2.05
CA VAL A 389 -25.54 -12.37 -0.63
C VAL A 389 -26.22 -13.68 -0.23
N THR A 390 -25.45 -14.61 0.35
CA THR A 390 -25.94 -15.93 0.75
C THR A 390 -25.59 -16.22 2.20
N ASN A 391 -26.57 -16.58 3.02
CA ASN A 391 -26.40 -16.87 4.44
C ASN A 391 -25.66 -15.74 5.21
N SER A 392 -25.99 -14.48 4.93
CA SER A 392 -25.44 -13.30 5.58
C SER A 392 -26.51 -12.19 5.61
N SER A 393 -26.14 -10.94 5.89
CA SER A 393 -27.06 -9.81 5.87
C SER A 393 -26.41 -8.54 5.38
N ILE A 394 -27.24 -7.62 4.88
CA ILE A 394 -26.87 -6.22 4.61
C ILE A 394 -27.53 -5.37 5.69
N ARG A 395 -26.74 -4.53 6.37
CA ARG A 395 -27.24 -3.64 7.41
C ARG A 395 -26.66 -2.23 7.27
N GLU A 396 -27.53 -1.24 7.39
CA GLU A 396 -27.16 0.15 7.58
C GLU A 396 -27.66 0.64 8.94
N SER A 397 -26.73 1.06 9.81
CA SER A 397 -27.08 1.56 11.15
C SER A 397 -25.87 2.28 11.76
N PRO A 398 -25.90 3.62 11.91
CA PRO A 398 -26.99 4.55 11.54
C PRO A 398 -27.15 4.73 10.02
N CYS A 399 -28.23 5.41 9.61
CA CYS A 399 -28.44 5.82 8.20
C CYS A 399 -27.31 6.74 7.75
N GLY A 400 -26.65 6.44 6.65
CA GLY A 400 -25.68 7.35 6.04
C GLY A 400 -26.38 8.45 5.21
N ASP A 401 -25.59 9.43 4.80
CA ASP A 401 -26.05 10.48 3.89
C ASP A 401 -25.84 10.04 2.44
N ASN A 402 -26.87 10.07 1.60
CA ASN A 402 -26.78 9.66 0.19
C ASN A 402 -26.22 8.24 0.00
N THR A 403 -26.82 7.26 0.70
CA THR A 403 -26.51 5.85 0.50
C THR A 403 -27.44 5.23 -0.54
N THR A 404 -26.93 4.27 -1.31
CA THR A 404 -27.68 3.58 -2.36
C THR A 404 -27.41 2.09 -2.30
N PHE A 405 -28.47 1.29 -2.23
CA PHE A 405 -28.44 -0.16 -2.30
C PHE A 405 -29.25 -0.61 -3.51
N ARG A 406 -28.62 -1.29 -4.48
CA ARG A 406 -29.33 -1.70 -5.71
C ARG A 406 -28.79 -2.99 -6.32
N ASN A 407 -29.63 -3.71 -7.04
CA ASN A 407 -29.27 -4.97 -7.73
C ASN A 407 -28.64 -6.02 -6.81
N ASN A 408 -29.03 -6.05 -5.53
CA ASN A 408 -28.56 -7.05 -4.59
C ASN A 408 -29.55 -8.24 -4.56
N THR A 409 -29.05 -9.45 -4.79
CA THR A 409 -29.82 -10.69 -4.68
C THR A 409 -29.54 -11.34 -3.33
N LEU A 410 -30.60 -11.53 -2.54
CA LEU A 410 -30.52 -12.13 -1.21
C LEU A 410 -30.96 -13.59 -1.26
N VAL A 411 -30.14 -14.50 -0.72
CA VAL A 411 -30.45 -15.93 -0.60
C VAL A 411 -30.27 -16.32 0.85
N ASN A 412 -31.35 -16.71 1.53
CA ASN A 412 -31.35 -16.96 2.99
C ASN A 412 -30.66 -15.82 3.77
N SER A 413 -30.94 -14.58 3.36
CA SER A 413 -30.25 -13.38 3.82
C SER A 413 -31.26 -12.27 4.04
N THR A 414 -30.91 -11.31 4.89
CA THR A 414 -31.76 -10.15 5.19
C THR A 414 -31.10 -8.85 4.75
N GLN A 415 -31.92 -7.84 4.50
CA GLN A 415 -31.46 -6.47 4.26
C GLN A 415 -32.26 -5.53 5.15
N THR A 416 -31.57 -4.79 6.01
CA THR A 416 -32.14 -3.78 6.91
C THR A 416 -31.39 -2.48 6.69
N ILE A 417 -31.95 -1.64 5.85
CA ILE A 417 -31.39 -0.35 5.44
C ILE A 417 -32.34 0.77 5.82
N CYS A 418 -31.82 1.99 5.85
CA CYS A 418 -32.67 3.16 5.76
C CYS A 418 -33.10 3.37 4.29
#